data_AF-A0A2N6GIX9-F1
#
_entry.id   AF-A0A2N6GIX9-F1
#
_cell.length_a   1.000
_cell.length_b   1.000
_cell.length_c   1.000
_cell.angle_alpha   90.00
_cell.angle_beta   90.00
_cell.angle_gamma   90.00
#
_symmetry.space_group_name_H-M   'P 1'
#
loop_
_entity.id
_entity.type
_entity.pdbx_description
1 polymer ?
#
loop_
_entity_poly.entity_id
_entity_poly.type
_entity_poly.pdbx_seq_one_letter_code
_entity_poly.pdbx_strand_id
1 'polypeptide(L)'
;MSIRNPLPSGRGGCQSPVSWLWDDEPLAERIAEVAVGSYQEKAPPSIRGTGYVVQALEAALWAFHHSESFEEGALLAVNLGDDADTTGAIYGQLAGAYYGLEAIPSPWRDTLSHYTLLSDYATGLYALALEGRAEALMSAVRER
;
A
#
# COMPACT_ATOMS: atom_id res chain seq x y z
N MET A 1 -19.57 1.46 -4.61
CA MET A 1 -19.95 0.25 -3.82
C MET A 1 -19.23 0.37 -2.49
N SER A 2 -19.94 0.57 -1.37
CA SER A 2 -19.37 1.03 -0.09
C SER A 2 -18.32 0.05 0.46
N ILE A 3 -17.11 0.57 0.74
CA ILE A 3 -16.04 -0.15 1.43
C ILE A 3 -16.55 -0.55 2.82
N ARG A 4 -17.08 -1.77 2.93
CA ARG A 4 -17.27 -2.46 4.19
C ARG A 4 -16.76 -3.87 4.02
N ASN A 5 -15.44 -4.00 3.97
CA ASN A 5 -14.84 -5.24 4.42
C ASN A 5 -14.65 -5.07 5.93
N PRO A 6 -15.50 -5.67 6.79
CA PRO A 6 -15.28 -5.61 8.22
C PRO A 6 -13.95 -6.32 8.51
N LEU A 7 -12.99 -5.57 9.03
CA LEU A 7 -11.82 -6.16 9.68
C LEU A 7 -12.32 -7.19 10.70
N PRO A 8 -11.71 -8.39 10.77
CA PRO A 8 -12.17 -9.45 11.65
C PRO A 8 -12.30 -8.89 13.07
N SER A 9 -13.50 -9.02 13.62
CA SER A 9 -13.90 -8.43 14.88
C SER A 9 -13.10 -9.02 16.04
N GLY A 10 -12.00 -8.35 16.37
CA GLY A 10 -11.25 -8.48 17.60
C GLY A 10 -10.73 -7.10 17.99
N ARG A 11 -11.43 -6.43 18.91
CA ARG A 11 -11.06 -5.18 19.62
C ARG A 11 -10.10 -4.25 18.87
N GLY A 12 -10.61 -3.39 17.98
CA GLY A 12 -10.02 -2.08 17.58
C GLY A 12 -8.49 -1.94 17.60
N GLY A 13 -7.75 -2.95 17.16
CA GLY A 13 -6.32 -3.07 17.34
C GLY A 13 -5.63 -3.04 15.99
N CYS A 14 -4.58 -2.24 15.92
CA CYS A 14 -3.68 -2.19 14.79
C CYS A 14 -3.21 -3.62 14.42
N GLN A 15 -3.23 -4.00 13.13
CA GLN A 15 -2.79 -5.34 12.68
C GLN A 15 -1.27 -5.56 12.82
N SER A 16 -0.83 -6.17 13.93
CA SER A 16 0.60 -6.43 14.15
C SER A 16 1.10 -7.62 13.32
N PRO A 17 2.31 -7.57 12.72
CA PRO A 17 2.91 -8.69 11.98
C PRO A 17 3.03 -9.97 12.82
N VAL A 18 3.23 -9.82 14.13
CA VAL A 18 3.14 -10.89 15.13
C VAL A 18 2.34 -10.37 16.31
N SER A 19 1.47 -11.21 16.88
CA SER A 19 0.38 -10.78 17.77
C SER A 19 0.80 -10.02 19.03
N TRP A 20 2.07 -10.04 19.43
CA TRP A 20 2.60 -9.45 20.66
C TRP A 20 3.52 -8.24 20.41
N LEU A 21 3.99 -8.01 19.19
CA LEU A 21 5.09 -7.07 18.94
C LEU A 21 4.74 -5.63 19.32
N TRP A 22 3.51 -5.19 19.06
CA TRP A 22 3.12 -3.80 19.33
C TRP A 22 2.66 -3.54 20.77
N ASP A 23 2.47 -4.60 21.55
CA ASP A 23 2.26 -4.48 23.00
C ASP A 23 3.61 -4.22 23.70
N ASP A 24 4.66 -4.91 23.26
CA ASP A 24 6.01 -4.78 23.83
C ASP A 24 6.80 -3.60 23.21
N GLU A 25 6.62 -3.36 21.92
CA GLU A 25 7.30 -2.33 21.13
C GLU A 25 6.26 -1.48 20.37
N PRO A 26 5.64 -0.49 21.06
CA PRO A 26 4.55 0.28 20.48
C PRO A 26 5.01 1.11 19.27
N LEU A 27 4.10 1.26 18.31
CA LEU A 27 4.33 2.13 17.16
C LEU A 27 4.58 3.57 17.61
N ALA A 28 5.46 4.26 16.89
CA ALA A 28 5.59 5.71 17.05
C ALA A 28 4.22 6.38 16.88
N GLU A 29 3.90 7.35 17.74
CA GLU A 29 2.57 7.98 17.84
C GLU A 29 1.96 8.35 16.47
N ARG A 30 2.75 9.01 15.61
CA ARG A 30 2.30 9.45 14.28
C ARG A 30 2.00 8.29 13.33
N ILE A 31 2.70 7.16 13.47
CA ILE A 31 2.40 5.93 12.71
C ILE A 31 1.14 5.28 13.26
N ALA A 32 0.98 5.26 14.59
CA ALA A 32 -0.20 4.71 15.25
C ALA A 32 -1.47 5.44 14.80
N GLU A 33 -1.45 6.78 14.71
CA GLU A 33 -2.55 7.60 14.17
C GLU A 33 -2.99 7.15 12.76
N VAL A 34 -2.03 6.99 11.85
CA VAL A 34 -2.28 6.52 10.49
C VAL A 34 -2.87 5.12 10.51
N ALA A 35 -2.30 4.24 11.33
CA ALA A 35 -2.69 2.84 11.38
C ALA A 35 -4.06 2.60 12.03
N VAL A 36 -4.56 3.53 12.86
CA VAL A 36 -5.95 3.52 13.35
C VAL A 36 -6.94 4.23 12.44
N GLY A 37 -6.50 4.77 11.29
CA GLY A 37 -7.38 5.25 10.24
C GLY A 37 -7.50 6.76 10.11
N SER A 38 -6.53 7.56 10.57
CA SER A 38 -6.59 9.03 10.43
C SER A 38 -6.81 9.51 8.98
N TYR A 39 -6.34 8.75 7.98
CA TYR A 39 -6.52 9.01 6.56
C TYR A 39 -7.97 8.86 6.06
N GLN A 40 -8.86 8.25 6.84
CA GLN A 40 -10.28 8.07 6.48
C GLN A 40 -11.09 9.32 6.81
N GLU A 41 -10.73 10.00 7.90
CA GLU A 41 -11.47 11.15 8.43
C GLU A 41 -10.88 12.51 7.99
N LYS A 42 -9.57 12.55 7.77
CA LYS A 42 -8.88 13.78 7.34
C LYS A 42 -9.08 14.04 5.84
N ALA A 43 -9.07 15.32 5.48
CA ALA A 43 -9.09 15.78 4.09
C ALA A 43 -8.10 16.95 3.89
N PRO A 44 -7.68 17.27 2.65
CA PRO A 44 -6.91 18.48 2.38
C PRO A 44 -7.59 19.75 2.93
N PRO A 45 -6.84 20.71 3.51
CA PRO A 45 -5.38 20.83 3.54
C PRO A 45 -4.69 20.14 4.74
N SER A 46 -5.42 19.34 5.53
CA SER A 46 -4.84 18.60 6.68
C SER A 46 -4.09 17.35 6.25
N ILE A 47 -4.54 16.68 5.19
CA ILE A 47 -3.76 15.70 4.43
C ILE A 47 -2.75 16.44 3.57
N ARG A 48 -1.48 16.01 3.64
CA ARG A 48 -0.37 16.60 2.89
C ARG A 48 0.62 15.51 2.47
N GLY A 49 0.99 15.49 1.19
CA GLY A 49 2.07 14.66 0.68
C GLY A 49 3.42 15.36 0.78
N THR A 50 3.93 15.57 1.99
CA THR A 50 5.25 16.22 2.20
C THR A 50 6.37 15.20 2.12
N GLY A 51 7.64 15.66 2.07
CA GLY A 51 8.81 14.78 2.17
C GLY A 51 9.00 14.06 3.52
N TYR A 52 8.08 14.26 4.47
CA TYR A 52 8.03 13.46 5.69
C TYR A 52 7.25 12.16 5.45
N VAL A 53 7.96 11.03 5.52
CA VAL A 53 7.44 9.68 5.15
C VAL A 53 6.07 9.33 5.75
N VAL A 54 5.79 9.72 7.00
CA VAL A 54 4.49 9.40 7.65
C VAL A 54 3.34 10.15 7.00
N GLN A 55 3.58 11.40 6.59
CA GLN A 55 2.59 12.22 5.90
C GLN A 55 2.38 11.76 4.46
N ALA A 56 3.46 11.41 3.74
CA ALA A 56 3.35 10.80 2.42
C ALA A 56 2.55 9.48 2.44
N LEU A 57 2.78 8.64 3.46
CA LEU A 57 2.00 7.41 3.69
C LEU A 57 0.53 7.71 3.99
N GLU A 58 0.23 8.64 4.90
CA GLU A 58 -1.14 9.07 5.22
C GLU A 58 -1.88 9.61 3.99
N ALA A 59 -1.19 10.41 3.17
CA ALA A 59 -1.72 10.96 1.93
C ALA A 59 -2.00 9.89 0.87
N ALA A 60 -1.11 8.92 0.70
CA ALA A 60 -1.32 7.79 -0.21
C ALA A 60 -2.51 6.92 0.22
N LEU A 61 -2.64 6.64 1.52
CA LEU A 61 -3.78 5.91 2.08
C LEU A 61 -5.08 6.69 1.96
N TRP A 62 -5.05 8.01 2.15
CA TRP A 62 -6.19 8.89 1.93
C TRP A 62 -6.67 8.80 0.48
N ALA A 63 -5.77 8.96 -0.49
CA ALA A 63 -6.10 8.89 -1.91
C ALA A 63 -6.68 7.52 -2.28
N PHE A 64 -6.08 6.43 -1.79
CA PHE A 64 -6.57 5.07 -2.00
C PHE A 64 -7.96 4.84 -1.39
N HIS A 65 -8.21 5.33 -0.18
CA HIS A 65 -9.51 5.19 0.48
C HIS A 65 -10.63 5.97 -0.23
N HIS A 66 -10.30 7.12 -0.81
CA HIS A 66 -11.27 8.05 -1.41
C HIS A 66 -11.42 7.90 -2.94
N SER A 67 -10.80 6.88 -3.52
CA SER A 67 -10.90 6.57 -4.96
C SER A 67 -11.58 5.24 -5.22
N GLU A 68 -12.26 5.11 -6.36
CA GLU A 68 -12.84 3.83 -6.82
C GLU A 68 -11.99 3.16 -7.92
N SER A 69 -10.94 3.82 -8.41
CA SER A 69 -10.04 3.29 -9.45
C SER A 69 -8.58 3.69 -9.26
N PHE A 70 -7.66 2.93 -9.88
CA PHE A 70 -6.23 3.27 -9.86
C PHE A 70 -5.98 4.70 -10.38
N GLU A 71 -6.60 5.06 -11.51
CA GLU A 71 -6.45 6.37 -12.15
C GLU A 71 -6.92 7.50 -11.24
N GLU A 72 -8.13 7.38 -10.69
CA GLU A 72 -8.69 8.39 -9.80
C GLU A 72 -7.80 8.64 -8.58
N GLY A 73 -7.40 7.57 -7.88
CA GLY A 73 -6.56 7.72 -6.69
C GLY A 73 -5.15 8.21 -7.03
N ALA A 74 -4.60 7.86 -8.19
CA ALA A 74 -3.29 8.36 -8.63
C ALA A 74 -3.37 9.88 -8.82
N LEU A 75 -4.43 10.35 -9.47
CA LEU A 75 -4.69 11.78 -9.67
C LEU A 75 -4.94 12.49 -8.33
N LEU A 76 -5.68 11.89 -7.39
CA LEU A 76 -5.85 12.45 -6.05
C LEU A 76 -4.51 12.60 -5.33
N ALA A 77 -3.67 11.56 -5.36
CA ALA A 77 -2.38 11.55 -4.68
C ALA A 77 -1.43 12.64 -5.20
N VAL A 78 -1.23 12.73 -6.53
CA VAL A 78 -0.27 13.68 -7.11
C VAL A 78 -0.77 15.13 -7.07
N ASN A 79 -2.09 15.36 -7.11
CA ASN A 79 -2.65 16.72 -7.03
C ASN A 79 -2.65 17.30 -5.61
N LEU A 80 -2.23 16.54 -4.59
CA LEU A 80 -1.91 17.12 -3.27
C LEU A 80 -0.69 18.06 -3.33
N GLY A 81 0.12 17.95 -4.39
CA GLY A 81 1.32 18.75 -4.58
C GLY A 81 2.43 18.41 -3.59
N ASP A 82 3.29 19.39 -3.31
CA ASP A 82 4.48 19.25 -2.45
C ASP A 82 5.40 18.12 -2.96
N ASP A 83 5.50 17.01 -2.24
CA ASP A 83 6.26 15.81 -2.63
C ASP A 83 5.34 14.80 -3.35
N ALA A 84 4.88 15.23 -4.52
CA ALA A 84 3.91 14.50 -5.34
C ALA A 84 4.47 13.19 -5.90
N ASP A 85 5.77 13.13 -6.20
CA ASP A 85 6.45 11.94 -6.69
C ASP A 85 6.56 10.86 -5.61
N THR A 86 6.93 11.22 -4.37
CA THR A 86 6.95 10.26 -3.26
C THR A 86 5.55 9.75 -2.95
N THR A 87 4.57 10.65 -2.84
CA THR A 87 3.18 10.29 -2.53
C THR A 87 2.58 9.41 -3.62
N GLY A 88 2.79 9.77 -4.90
CA GLY A 88 2.37 8.99 -6.05
C GLY A 88 3.03 7.61 -6.12
N ALA A 89 4.30 7.49 -5.76
CA ALA A 89 5.02 6.21 -5.75
C ALA A 89 4.52 5.26 -4.64
N ILE A 90 4.21 5.78 -3.44
CA ILE A 90 3.63 4.98 -2.36
C ILE A 90 2.21 4.53 -2.74
N TYR A 91 1.39 5.45 -3.24
CA TYR A 91 0.05 5.14 -3.75
C TYR A 91 0.11 4.07 -4.85
N GLY A 92 1.01 4.23 -5.83
CA GLY A 92 1.12 3.33 -6.97
C GLY A 92 1.46 1.90 -6.57
N GLN A 93 2.29 1.70 -5.54
CA GLN A 93 2.58 0.37 -5.00
C GLN A 93 1.33 -0.27 -4.36
N LEU A 94 0.63 0.47 -3.52
CA LEU A 94 -0.57 -0.01 -2.82
C LEU A 94 -1.71 -0.31 -3.80
N ALA A 95 -2.07 0.69 -4.61
CA ALA A 95 -3.16 0.61 -5.55
C ALA A 95 -2.85 -0.37 -6.69
N GLY A 96 -1.59 -0.44 -7.14
CA GLY A 96 -1.17 -1.40 -8.17
C GLY A 96 -1.27 -2.85 -7.70
N ALA A 97 -0.92 -3.13 -6.43
CA ALA A 97 -1.09 -4.45 -5.84
C ALA A 97 -2.58 -4.82 -5.67
N TYR A 98 -3.44 -3.84 -5.39
CA TYR A 98 -4.88 -4.05 -5.17
C TYR A 98 -5.67 -4.20 -6.47
N TYR A 99 -5.54 -3.24 -7.39
CA TYR A 99 -6.31 -3.22 -8.64
C TYR A 99 -5.68 -4.07 -9.76
N GLY A 100 -4.39 -4.38 -9.65
CA GLY A 100 -3.65 -5.13 -10.66
C GLY A 100 -3.17 -4.28 -11.84
N LEU A 101 -2.23 -4.84 -12.61
CA LEU A 101 -1.55 -4.15 -13.72
C LEU A 101 -2.52 -3.63 -14.79
N GLU A 102 -3.58 -4.39 -15.11
CA GLU A 102 -4.52 -4.02 -16.16
C GLU A 102 -5.46 -2.88 -15.79
N ALA A 103 -5.58 -2.56 -14.50
CA ALA A 103 -6.33 -1.39 -14.04
C ALA A 103 -5.56 -0.07 -14.21
N ILE A 104 -4.25 -0.13 -14.46
CA ILE A 104 -3.45 1.05 -14.77
C ILE A 104 -3.74 1.46 -16.22
N PRO A 105 -4.14 2.74 -16.48
CA PRO A 105 -4.43 3.23 -17.83
C PRO A 105 -3.33 2.84 -18.82
N SER A 106 -3.70 2.22 -19.94
CA SER A 106 -2.72 1.79 -20.94
C SER A 106 -1.83 2.94 -21.44
N PRO A 107 -2.33 4.19 -21.65
CA PRO A 107 -1.46 5.28 -22.07
C PRO A 107 -0.34 5.61 -21.07
N TRP A 108 -0.55 5.36 -19.77
CA TRP A 108 0.46 5.56 -18.74
C TRP A 108 1.50 4.44 -18.76
N ARG A 109 1.06 3.19 -18.96
CA ARG A 109 1.96 2.04 -19.10
C ARG A 109 2.82 2.15 -20.36
N ASP A 110 2.20 2.54 -21.47
CA ASP A 110 2.84 2.64 -22.80
C ASP A 110 3.91 3.75 -22.86
N THR A 111 3.81 4.75 -21.97
CA THR A 111 4.77 5.86 -21.87
C THR A 111 5.77 5.71 -20.72
N LEU A 112 5.63 4.66 -19.91
CA LEU A 112 6.50 4.42 -18.76
C LEU A 112 7.90 4.01 -19.23
N SER A 113 8.91 4.78 -18.80
CA SER A 113 10.30 4.44 -19.08
C SER A 113 10.68 3.08 -18.49
N HIS A 114 11.41 2.28 -19.26
CA HIS A 114 11.87 0.94 -18.86
C HIS A 114 10.76 -0.04 -18.46
N TYR A 115 9.54 0.11 -19.00
CA TYR A 115 8.39 -0.75 -18.69
C TYR A 115 8.73 -2.26 -18.75
N THR A 116 9.38 -2.72 -19.82
CA THR A 116 9.77 -4.13 -19.98
C THR A 116 10.69 -4.60 -18.84
N LEU A 117 11.72 -3.81 -18.50
CA LEU A 117 12.65 -4.14 -17.42
C LEU A 117 11.94 -4.24 -16.06
N LEU A 118 11.05 -3.29 -15.76
CA LEU A 118 10.27 -3.28 -14.52
C LEU A 118 9.33 -4.49 -14.45
N SER A 119 8.66 -4.83 -15.55
CA SER A 119 7.78 -5.99 -15.63
C SER A 119 8.54 -7.31 -15.46
N ASP A 120 9.73 -7.43 -16.05
CA ASP A 120 10.58 -8.61 -15.92
C ASP A 120 11.06 -8.79 -14.48
N TYR A 121 11.48 -7.70 -13.82
CA TYR A 121 11.85 -7.75 -12.40
C TYR A 121 10.68 -8.09 -11.49
N ALA A 122 9.49 -7.51 -11.71
CA ALA A 122 8.31 -7.85 -10.93
C ALA A 122 7.95 -9.35 -11.07
N THR A 123 8.02 -9.88 -12.29
CA THR A 123 7.76 -11.30 -12.58
C THR A 123 8.82 -12.21 -11.95
N GLY A 124 10.09 -11.85 -12.05
CA GLY A 124 11.20 -12.60 -11.46
C GLY A 124 11.12 -12.65 -9.93
N LEU A 125 10.86 -11.51 -9.28
CA LEU A 125 10.66 -11.45 -7.82
C LEU A 125 9.47 -12.29 -7.38
N TYR A 126 8.36 -12.27 -8.13
CA TYR A 126 7.20 -13.09 -7.85
C TYR A 126 7.52 -14.60 -7.95
N ALA A 127 8.24 -15.02 -8.99
CA ALA A 127 8.66 -16.41 -9.16
C ALA A 127 9.54 -16.90 -8.00
N LEU A 128 10.57 -16.11 -7.62
CA LEU A 128 11.43 -16.42 -6.47
C LEU A 128 10.65 -16.54 -5.16
N ALA A 129 9.65 -15.67 -4.95
CA ALA A 129 8.80 -15.73 -3.78
C ALA A 129 7.94 -17.01 -3.72
N LEU A 130 7.51 -17.53 -4.88
CA LEU A 130 6.76 -18.79 -4.95
C LEU A 130 7.67 -20.01 -4.70
N GLU A 131 8.88 -20.01 -5.26
CA GLU A 131 9.87 -21.07 -5.03
C GLU A 131 10.23 -21.19 -3.55
N GLY A 132 10.58 -20.08 -2.90
CA GLY A 132 10.91 -20.10 -1.46
C GLY A 132 9.74 -20.54 -0.57
N ARG A 133 8.50 -20.21 -0.94
CA ARG A 133 7.30 -20.71 -0.23
C ARG A 133 7.10 -22.21 -0.41
N ALA A 134 7.36 -22.74 -1.61
CA ALA A 134 7.28 -24.17 -1.88
C ALA A 134 8.33 -24.94 -1.08
N GLU A 135 9.57 -24.45 -1.02
CA GLU A 135 10.65 -25.05 -0.21
C GLU A 135 10.31 -25.05 1.28
N ALA A 136 9.83 -23.92 1.83
CA ALA A 136 9.42 -23.83 3.22
C ALA A 136 8.28 -24.80 3.57
N LEU A 137 7.29 -24.94 2.67
CA LEU A 137 6.20 -25.90 2.84
C LEU A 137 6.71 -27.35 2.83
N MET A 138 7.60 -27.69 1.91
CA MET A 138 8.16 -29.04 1.80
C MET A 138 9.06 -29.40 3.00
N SER A 139 9.80 -28.44 3.56
CA SER A 139 10.54 -28.64 4.81
C SER A 139 9.61 -28.93 5.99
N ALA A 140 8.54 -28.13 6.13
CA ALA A 140 7.57 -28.30 7.21
C ALA A 140 6.78 -29.63 7.14
N VAL A 141 6.60 -30.21 5.95
CA VAL A 141 6.01 -31.54 5.77
C VAL A 141 6.99 -32.66 6.11
N ARG A 142 8.28 -32.48 5.82
CA ARG A 142 9.33 -33.49 6.06
C ARG A 142 9.69 -33.64 7.55
N GLU A 143 9.42 -32.63 8.36
CA GLU A 143 9.66 -32.59 9.81
C GLU A 143 8.48 -33.15 10.65
N ARG A 144 7.45 -33.70 10.00
CA ARG A 144 6.32 -34.40 10.64
C ARG A 144 6.38 -35.90 10.38
#